data_AF-A0A818UCJ8-F1
#
_entry.id   AF-A0A818UCJ8-F1
#
_cell.length_a   1.000
_cell.length_b   1.000
_cell.length_c   1.000
_cell.angle_alpha   90.00
_cell.angle_beta   90.00
_cell.angle_gamma   90.00
#
_symmetry.space_group_name_H-M   'P 1'
#
loop_
_entity.id
_entity.type
_entity.pdbx_description
1 polymer ?
#
loop_
_entity_poly.entity_id
_entity_poly.type
_entity_poly.pdbx_seq_one_letter_code
_entity_poly.pdbx_strand_id
1 'polypeptide(L)'
;MALFDITAAEEHDRLRSLYYPGTNIILICFSIDNPASLVNVTKKWISEVRVHCDQCPVILVACKIDLRTDSQKIAELKTQGETLVTNEIGRRIARKIKADAYMECSTKTREETF
;
A
#
# COMPACT_ATOMS: atom_id res chain seq x y z
N MET A 1 -17.23 -13.17 -6.18
CA MET A 1 -16.13 -12.34 -5.69
C MET A 1 -16.49 -10.89 -6.00
N ALA A 2 -16.54 -10.04 -4.98
CA ALA A 2 -16.75 -8.60 -5.16
C ALA A 2 -15.43 -7.89 -4.84
N LEU A 3 -15.07 -6.88 -5.64
CA LEU A 3 -13.89 -6.04 -5.44
C LEU A 3 -14.38 -4.60 -5.36
N PHE A 4 -13.94 -3.89 -4.32
CA PHE A 4 -14.25 -2.48 -4.14
C PHE A 4 -12.95 -1.70 -4.21
N ASP A 5 -12.84 -0.82 -5.21
CA ASP A 5 -11.74 0.15 -5.31
C ASP A 5 -12.19 1.46 -4.64
N ILE A 6 -11.46 1.87 -3.60
CA ILE A 6 -11.86 2.98 -2.75
C ILE A 6 -10.79 4.07 -2.75
N THR A 7 -11.22 5.32 -2.91
CA THR A 7 -10.34 6.48 -2.86
C THR A 7 -9.67 6.66 -1.51
N ALA A 8 -8.41 7.11 -1.55
CA ALA A 8 -7.60 7.50 -0.40
C ALA A 8 -7.87 8.96 0.03
N ALA A 9 -8.73 9.70 -0.68
CA ALA A 9 -8.99 11.10 -0.40
C ALA A 9 -9.78 11.28 0.92
N GLU A 10 -9.36 12.24 1.74
CA GLU A 10 -9.86 12.39 3.11
C GLU A 10 -11.32 12.84 3.17
N GLU A 11 -11.77 13.61 2.18
CA GLU A 11 -13.16 14.05 2.08
C GLU A 11 -14.15 12.89 1.88
N HIS A 12 -13.65 11.69 1.59
CA HIS A 12 -14.43 10.47 1.40
C HIS A 12 -14.31 9.48 2.57
N ASP A 13 -13.70 9.86 3.70
CA ASP A 13 -13.50 8.97 4.86
C ASP A 13 -14.83 8.32 5.33
N ARG A 14 -15.94 9.08 5.32
CA ARG A 14 -17.28 8.57 5.66
C ARG A 14 -17.86 7.59 4.66
N LEU A 15 -17.53 7.73 3.38
CA LEU A 15 -18.01 6.81 2.34
C LEU A 15 -17.19 5.52 2.37
N ARG A 16 -15.88 5.61 2.62
CA ARG A 16 -15.01 4.44 2.76
C ARG A 16 -15.45 3.54 3.93
N SER A 17 -15.89 4.13 5.04
CA SER A 17 -16.34 3.33 6.19
C SER A 17 -17.54 2.43 5.90
N LEU A 18 -18.34 2.73 4.88
CA LEU A 18 -19.50 1.92 4.47
C LEU A 18 -19.11 0.60 3.80
N TYR A 19 -17.89 0.48 3.28
CA TYR A 19 -17.44 -0.73 2.58
C TYR A 19 -16.76 -1.75 3.50
N TYR A 20 -16.36 -1.35 4.70
CA TYR A 20 -15.71 -2.22 5.67
C TYR A 20 -16.61 -3.37 6.18
N PRO A 21 -17.88 -3.15 6.54
CA PRO A 21 -18.74 -4.23 7.05
C PRO A 21 -18.86 -5.41 6.09
N GLY A 22 -18.57 -6.61 6.57
CA GLY A 22 -18.64 -7.85 5.79
C GLY A 22 -17.45 -8.10 4.85
N THR A 23 -16.42 -7.24 4.85
CA THR A 23 -15.22 -7.46 4.05
C THR A 23 -14.40 -8.64 4.58
N ASN A 24 -13.98 -9.54 3.67
CA ASN A 24 -13.23 -10.74 4.02
C ASN A 24 -11.71 -10.57 3.99
N ILE A 25 -11.19 -9.66 3.16
CA ILE A 25 -9.76 -9.36 3.02
C ILE A 25 -9.60 -7.87 2.71
N ILE A 26 -8.61 -7.23 3.33
CA ILE A 26 -8.23 -5.84 3.04
C ILE A 26 -6.88 -5.83 2.34
N LEU A 27 -6.81 -5.11 1.22
CA LEU A 27 -5.56 -4.77 0.56
C LEU A 27 -5.22 -3.32 0.87
N ILE A 28 -4.09 -3.08 1.52
CA ILE A 28 -3.55 -1.72 1.67
C ILE A 28 -2.43 -1.56 0.65
N CYS A 29 -2.63 -0.68 -0.32
CA CYS A 29 -1.68 -0.44 -1.38
C CYS A 29 -0.84 0.81 -1.10
N PHE A 30 0.45 0.77 -1.42
CA PHE A 30 1.32 1.94 -1.49
C PHE A 30 2.15 1.91 -2.76
N SER A 31 2.66 3.05 -3.19
CA SER A 31 3.47 3.15 -4.41
C SER A 31 4.94 3.28 -4.04
N ILE A 32 5.83 2.49 -4.67
CA ILE A 32 7.26 2.52 -4.32
C ILE A 32 7.95 3.84 -4.71
N ASP A 33 7.36 4.59 -5.65
CA ASP A 33 7.81 5.93 -6.07
C ASP A 33 7.19 7.08 -5.27
N ASN A 34 6.42 6.76 -4.23
CA ASN A 34 5.86 7.74 -3.31
C ASN A 34 6.04 7.24 -1.87
N PRO A 35 7.21 7.49 -1.24
CA PRO A 35 7.49 7.09 0.14
C PRO A 35 6.46 7.59 1.16
N ALA A 36 5.84 8.77 0.92
CA ALA A 36 4.79 9.28 1.78
C ALA A 36 3.55 8.37 1.80
N SER A 37 3.25 7.67 0.70
CA SER A 37 2.15 6.69 0.66
C SER A 37 2.38 5.52 1.63
N LEU A 38 3.62 5.05 1.77
CA LEU A 38 3.98 4.02 2.77
C LEU A 38 3.89 4.55 4.20
N VAL A 39 4.28 5.81 4.41
CA VAL A 39 4.14 6.46 5.72
C VAL A 39 2.66 6.50 6.13
N ASN A 40 1.76 6.82 5.21
CA ASN A 40 0.31 6.85 5.45
C ASN A 40 -0.27 5.47 5.82
N VAL A 41 0.32 4.37 5.35
CA VAL A 41 -0.05 3.02 5.81
C VAL A 41 0.05 2.92 7.33
N THR A 42 1.16 3.39 7.89
CA THR A 42 1.39 3.33 9.35
C THR A 42 0.69 4.42 10.14
N LYS A 43 0.43 5.59 9.54
CA LYS A 43 -0.16 6.73 10.23
C LYS A 43 -1.69 6.72 10.23
N LYS A 44 -2.30 6.22 9.15
CA LYS A 44 -3.76 6.30 8.92
C LYS A 44 -4.36 4.95 8.60
N TRP A 45 -3.93 4.31 7.51
CA TRP A 45 -4.68 3.21 6.90
C TRP A 45 -4.83 2.00 7.82
N ILE A 46 -3.76 1.56 8.48
CA ILE A 46 -3.87 0.43 9.39
C ILE A 46 -4.81 0.72 10.57
N SER A 47 -4.74 1.93 11.13
CA SER A 47 -5.59 2.32 12.26
C SER A 47 -7.05 2.32 11.85
N GLU A 48 -7.37 2.95 10.72
CA GLU A 48 -8.74 3.01 10.21
C GLU A 48 -9.32 1.62 9.92
N VAL A 49 -8.54 0.75 9.27
CA VAL A 49 -8.93 -0.63 9.00
C VAL A 49 -9.17 -1.39 10.30
N ARG A 50 -8.32 -1.25 11.31
CA ARG A 50 -8.50 -1.95 12.59
C ARG A 50 -9.69 -1.43 13.40
N VAL A 51 -10.08 -0.16 13.24
CA VAL A 51 -11.30 0.39 13.85
C VAL A 51 -12.56 -0.23 13.26
N HIS A 52 -12.61 -0.50 11.96
CA HIS A 52 -13.83 -0.98 11.28
C HIS A 52 -13.84 -2.49 11.00
N CYS A 53 -12.66 -3.11 10.90
CA CYS A 53 -12.41 -4.49 10.46
C CYS A 53 -11.25 -5.12 11.26
N ASP A 54 -11.32 -5.10 12.58
CA ASP A 54 -10.22 -5.58 13.45
C ASP A 54 -9.72 -7.00 13.09
N GLN A 55 -10.64 -7.91 12.81
CA GLN A 55 -10.34 -9.33 12.53
C GLN A 55 -10.10 -9.65 11.05
N CYS A 56 -10.17 -8.66 10.16
CA CYS A 56 -10.02 -8.90 8.73
C CYS A 56 -8.52 -9.04 8.37
N PRO A 57 -8.11 -10.10 7.65
CA PRO A 57 -6.76 -10.24 7.13
C PRO A 57 -6.36 -9.04 6.28
N VAL A 58 -5.16 -8.52 6.53
CA VAL A 58 -4.59 -7.37 5.82
C VAL A 58 -3.38 -7.82 5.02
N ILE A 59 -3.39 -7.54 3.72
CA ILE A 59 -2.24 -7.72 2.84
C ILE A 59 -1.70 -6.33 2.49
N LEU A 60 -0.41 -6.11 2.77
CA LEU A 60 0.30 -4.90 2.34
C LEU A 60 0.84 -5.11 0.93
N VAL A 61 0.46 -4.26 -0.02
CA VAL A 61 0.83 -4.38 -1.43
C VAL A 61 1.70 -3.20 -1.85
N ALA A 62 2.92 -3.48 -2.33
CA ALA A 62 3.79 -2.50 -2.96
C ALA A 62 3.53 -2.47 -4.48
N CYS A 63 3.07 -1.34 -4.98
CA CYS A 63 2.75 -1.14 -6.39
C CYS A 63 3.89 -0.47 -7.16
N LYS A 64 3.89 -0.65 -8.49
CA LYS A 64 4.82 -0.04 -9.45
C LYS A 64 6.27 -0.48 -9.29
N ILE A 65 6.52 -1.74 -8.95
CA ILE A 65 7.88 -2.24 -8.69
C ILE A 65 8.83 -2.17 -9.90
N ASP A 66 8.27 -2.08 -11.11
CA ASP A 66 9.01 -1.85 -12.36
C ASP A 66 9.91 -0.61 -12.28
N LEU A 67 9.50 0.41 -11.51
CA LEU A 67 10.25 1.65 -11.34
C LEU A 67 11.61 1.46 -10.66
N ARG A 68 11.88 0.30 -10.04
CA ARG A 68 13.22 -0.03 -9.50
C ARG A 68 14.29 -0.17 -10.58
N THR A 69 13.88 -0.42 -11.82
CA THR A 69 14.77 -0.51 -12.99
C THR A 69 14.70 0.75 -13.86
N ASP A 70 13.84 1.71 -13.51
CA ASP A 70 13.66 2.96 -14.25
C ASP A 70 14.67 4.01 -13.79
N SER A 71 15.76 4.14 -14.55
CA SER A 71 16.83 5.11 -14.28
C SER A 71 16.35 6.57 -14.27
N GLN A 72 15.34 6.92 -15.08
CA GLN A 72 14.80 8.28 -15.09
C GLN A 72 14.06 8.54 -13.78
N LYS A 73 13.20 7.60 -13.36
CA LYS A 73 12.44 7.75 -12.11
C LYS A 73 13.34 7.80 -10.88
N ILE A 74 14.40 7.00 -10.87
CA ILE A 74 15.41 7.03 -9.81
C ILE A 74 16.11 8.39 -9.75
N ALA A 75 16.47 8.96 -10.90
CA ALA A 75 17.11 10.28 -10.95
C ALA A 75 16.15 11.39 -10.47
N GLU A 76 14.89 11.37 -10.90
CA GLU A 76 13.86 12.32 -10.46
C GLU A 76 13.66 12.30 -8.94
N LEU A 77 13.55 11.12 -8.32
CA LEU A 77 13.39 11.04 -6.85
C LEU A 77 14.63 11.55 -6.13
N LYS A 78 15.83 11.25 -6.66
CA LYS A 78 17.08 11.75 -6.09
C LYS A 78 17.18 13.28 -6.12
N THR A 79 16.70 13.95 -7.18
CA THR A 79 16.70 15.43 -7.23
C THR A 79 15.74 16.03 -6.20
N GLN A 80 14.72 15.28 -5.79
CA GLN A 80 13.79 15.64 -4.71
C GLN A 80 14.30 15.25 -3.32
N GLY A 81 15.48 14.63 -3.22
CA GLY A 81 16.04 14.14 -1.96
C GLY A 81 15.39 12.85 -1.44
N GLU A 82 14.62 12.17 -2.28
CA GLU A 82 13.92 10.94 -1.94
C GLU A 82 14.52 9.71 -2.65
N THR A 83 14.12 8.52 -2.20
CA THR A 83 14.52 7.24 -2.81
C THR A 83 13.31 6.32 -2.91
N LEU A 84 13.35 5.42 -3.89
CA LEU A 84 12.32 4.39 -4.04
C LEU A 84 12.27 3.51 -2.79
N VAL A 85 11.06 3.08 -2.42
CA VAL A 85 10.87 2.12 -1.34
C VAL A 85 11.42 0.76 -1.76
N THR A 86 12.39 0.27 -0.98
CA THR A 86 12.97 -1.06 -1.17
C THR A 86 12.06 -2.15 -0.61
N ASN A 87 12.22 -3.37 -1.11
CA ASN A 87 11.49 -4.55 -0.63
C ASN A 87 11.70 -4.76 0.88
N GLU A 88 12.92 -4.53 1.37
CA GLU A 88 13.25 -4.65 2.79
C GLU A 88 12.45 -3.67 3.65
N ILE A 89 12.35 -2.40 3.22
CA ILE A 89 11.57 -1.39 3.94
C ILE A 89 10.09 -1.78 3.94
N GLY A 90 9.55 -2.19 2.79
CA GLY A 90 8.16 -2.66 2.68
C GLY A 90 7.86 -3.83 3.62
N ARG A 91 8.70 -4.87 3.61
CA ARG A 91 8.60 -6.03 4.53
C ARG A 91 8.72 -5.63 6.00
N ARG A 92 9.57 -4.66 6.32
CA ARG A 92 9.68 -4.14 7.69
C ARG A 92 8.39 -3.45 8.12
N ILE A 93 7.77 -2.66 7.25
CA ILE A 93 6.49 -2.02 7.54
C ILE A 93 5.36 -3.05 7.64
N ALA A 94 5.29 -4.06 6.76
CA ALA A 94 4.33 -5.16 6.85
C ALA A 94 4.37 -5.84 8.22
N ARG A 95 5.59 -6.17 8.71
CA ARG A 95 5.78 -6.72 10.05
C ARG A 95 5.35 -5.75 11.15
N LYS A 96 5.69 -4.46 11.02
CA LYS A 96 5.32 -3.42 12.00
C LYS A 96 3.80 -3.28 12.16
N ILE A 97 3.06 -3.35 11.06
CA ILE A 97 1.59 -3.23 11.07
C ILE A 97 0.86 -4.55 11.33
N LYS A 98 1.60 -5.65 11.50
CA LYS A 98 1.06 -7.01 11.61
C LYS A 98 0.15 -7.36 10.43
N ALA A 99 0.62 -7.07 9.21
CA ALA A 99 -0.03 -7.57 8.00
C ALA A 99 0.18 -9.08 7.88
N ASP A 100 -0.85 -9.78 7.40
CA ASP A 100 -0.87 -11.22 7.20
C ASP A 100 0.02 -11.64 6.01
N ALA A 101 0.17 -10.76 5.03
CA ALA A 101 1.10 -10.94 3.92
C ALA A 101 1.66 -9.61 3.41
N TYR A 102 2.79 -9.70 2.72
CA TYR A 102 3.39 -8.62 1.94
C TYR A 102 3.54 -9.09 0.51
N MET A 103 3.10 -8.27 -0.44
CA MET A 103 3.18 -8.58 -1.86
C MET A 103 3.73 -7.38 -2.63
N GLU A 104 4.39 -7.65 -3.74
CA GLU A 104 4.85 -6.62 -4.66
C GLU A 104 4.30 -6.89 -6.05
N CYS A 105 3.84 -5.85 -6.74
CA CYS A 105 3.35 -5.99 -8.11
C CYS A 105 3.67 -4.80 -9.00
N SER A 106 3.73 -5.08 -10.30
CA SER A 106 3.69 -4.08 -11.35
C SER A 106 2.56 -4.39 -12.31
N THR A 107 1.60 -3.47 -12.42
CA THR A 107 0.55 -3.56 -13.44
C THR A 107 1.10 -3.35 -14.85
N LYS A 108 2.24 -2.65 -15.00
CA LYS A 108 2.87 -2.32 -16.28
C LYS A 108 3.60 -3.52 -16.88
N THR A 109 4.41 -4.22 -16.07
CA THR A 109 5.19 -5.40 -16.51
C THR A 109 4.49 -6.72 -16.26
N ARG A 110 3.38 -6.72 -15.51
CA ARG A 110 2.66 -7.92 -15.02
C ARG A 110 3.54 -8.82 -14.15
N GLU A 111 4.49 -8.20 -13.45
CA GLU A 111 5.35 -8.89 -12.49
C GLU A 111 4.68 -8.92 -11.12
N GLU A 112 4.75 -10.07 -10.46
CA GLU A 112 4.23 -10.29 -9.11
C GLU A 112 5.31 -11.00 -8.28
N THR A 113 5.56 -10.54 -7.06
CA THR A 113 6.56 -11.12 -6.14
C THR A 113 5.93 -11.29 -4.75
N PHE A 114 6.17 -12.47 -4.15
CA PHE A 114 5.69 -12.89 -2.83
C PHE A 114 6.83 -12.91 -1.80
#